data_AF-A0A9W8LX02-F1
#
_entry.id   AF-A0A9W8LX02-F1
#
_cell.length_a   1.000
_cell.length_b   1.000
_cell.length_c   1.000
_cell.angle_alpha   90.00
_cell.angle_beta   90.00
_cell.angle_gamma   90.00
#
_symmetry.space_group_name_H-M   'P 1'
#
loop_
_entity.id
_entity.type
_entity.pdbx_description
1 polymer ?
#
loop_
_entity_poly.entity_id
_entity_poly.type
_entity_poly.pdbx_seq_one_letter_code
_entity_poly.pdbx_strand_id
1 'polypeptide(L)'
;MPTTAKVISTLVKDHIIKNDVMVFAKSYCPYCSRVRSELKKNNIVFDAIDLDTREQNDGSEIQAYLLEITGQRTVPNVFANGHHVGGCDETLKALSNGTFKKLLEGPAGKFRPKPTEKPEAKAPVPDQQGAAM
;
A
#
# COMPACT_ATOMS: atom_id res chain seq x y z
N MET A 1 -15.81 -22.87 -9.44
CA MET A 1 -15.21 -21.72 -10.14
C MET A 1 -14.48 -20.88 -9.09
N PRO A 2 -13.17 -20.64 -9.20
CA PRO A 2 -12.49 -19.72 -8.28
C PRO A 2 -13.00 -18.29 -8.52
N THR A 3 -13.61 -17.69 -7.51
CA THR A 3 -14.11 -16.31 -7.53
C THR A 3 -12.95 -15.34 -7.73
N THR A 4 -13.12 -14.29 -8.55
CA THR A 4 -12.09 -13.28 -8.86
C THR A 4 -11.43 -12.70 -7.60
N ALA A 5 -12.22 -12.47 -6.55
CA ALA A 5 -11.73 -12.04 -5.23
C ALA A 5 -10.62 -12.95 -4.65
N LYS A 6 -10.69 -14.26 -4.85
CA LYS A 6 -9.70 -15.22 -4.34
C LYS A 6 -8.38 -15.12 -5.10
N VAL A 7 -8.44 -14.87 -6.41
CA VAL A 7 -7.26 -14.67 -7.27
C VAL A 7 -6.52 -13.39 -6.84
N ILE A 8 -7.24 -12.29 -6.68
CA ILE A 8 -6.68 -11.00 -6.27
C ILE A 8 -6.05 -11.08 -4.89
N SER A 9 -6.73 -11.68 -3.92
CA SER A 9 -6.18 -11.85 -2.57
C SER A 9 -4.86 -12.63 -2.55
N THR A 10 -4.75 -13.65 -3.42
CA THR A 10 -3.53 -14.46 -3.55
C THR A 10 -2.43 -13.65 -4.20
N LEU A 11 -2.74 -12.92 -5.27
CA LEU A 11 -1.79 -12.07 -5.99
C LEU A 11 -1.20 -11.00 -5.07
N VAL A 12 -2.04 -10.27 -4.34
CA VAL A 12 -1.59 -9.23 -3.40
C VAL A 12 -0.71 -9.83 -2.31
N LYS A 13 -1.10 -10.96 -1.73
CA LYS A 13 -0.30 -11.67 -0.72
C LYS A 13 1.04 -12.14 -1.29
N ASP A 14 1.05 -12.70 -2.50
CA ASP A 14 2.27 -13.18 -3.16
C ASP A 14 3.25 -12.03 -3.36
N HIS A 15 2.80 -10.89 -3.88
CA HIS A 15 3.63 -9.69 -4.02
C HIS A 15 4.16 -9.16 -2.69
N ILE A 16 3.35 -9.17 -1.62
CA ILE A 16 3.77 -8.73 -0.28
C ILE A 16 4.76 -9.70 0.37
N ILE A 17 4.64 -11.01 0.12
CA ILE A 17 5.54 -12.03 0.69
C ILE A 17 6.84 -12.10 -0.10
N LYS A 18 6.77 -11.89 -1.41
CA LYS A 18 7.92 -11.94 -2.32
C LYS A 18 8.82 -10.71 -2.21
N ASN A 19 8.28 -9.56 -1.81
CA ASN A 19 9.01 -8.32 -1.67
C ASN A 19 9.04 -7.84 -0.21
N ASP A 20 10.22 -7.48 0.29
CA ASP A 20 10.37 -6.91 1.63
C ASP A 20 9.60 -5.60 1.80
N VAL A 21 9.43 -4.81 0.74
CA VAL A 21 8.56 -3.62 0.74
C VAL A 21 7.71 -3.63 -0.51
N MET A 22 6.41 -3.51 -0.31
CA MET A 22 5.41 -3.45 -1.37
C MET A 22 4.61 -2.16 -1.28
N VAL A 23 4.56 -1.40 -2.36
CA VAL A 23 3.86 -0.11 -2.44
C VAL A 23 2.75 -0.19 -3.48
N PHE A 24 1.49 -0.10 -3.03
CA PHE A 24 0.35 0.05 -3.92
C PHE A 24 0.11 1.54 -4.18
N ALA A 25 0.22 1.92 -5.44
CA ALA A 25 0.20 3.30 -5.90
C ALA A 25 -0.73 3.47 -7.10
N LYS A 26 -0.87 4.72 -7.53
CA LYS A 26 -1.44 5.06 -8.84
C LYS A 26 -0.49 6.01 -9.55
N SER A 27 -0.32 5.81 -10.86
CA SER A 27 0.63 6.55 -11.68
C SER A 27 0.40 8.06 -11.68
N TYR A 28 -0.84 8.50 -11.53
CA TYR A 28 -1.21 9.92 -11.46
C TYR A 28 -1.05 10.56 -10.07
N CYS A 29 -0.66 9.81 -9.03
CA CYS A 29 -0.68 10.29 -7.65
C CYS A 29 0.67 10.90 -7.22
N PRO A 30 0.74 12.21 -6.92
CA PRO A 30 1.99 12.86 -6.51
C PRO A 30 2.51 12.38 -5.15
N TYR A 31 1.63 11.96 -4.25
CA TYR A 31 1.99 11.41 -2.94
C TYR A 31 2.71 10.06 -3.07
N CYS A 32 2.33 9.24 -4.05
CA CYS A 32 3.01 7.97 -4.32
C CYS A 32 4.46 8.20 -4.75
N SER A 33 4.70 9.19 -5.63
CA SER A 33 6.04 9.57 -6.06
C SER A 33 6.92 10.03 -4.89
N ARG A 34 6.35 10.81 -3.94
CA ARG A 34 7.08 11.21 -2.72
C ARG A 34 7.52 10.02 -1.88
N VAL A 35 6.63 9.05 -1.64
CA VAL A 35 6.97 7.83 -0.90
C VAL A 35 8.09 7.06 -1.59
N ARG A 36 7.99 6.85 -2.91
CA ARG A 36 9.03 6.19 -3.72
C ARG A 36 10.38 6.89 -3.59
N SER A 37 10.40 8.21 -3.66
CA SER A 37 11.62 9.01 -3.50
C SER A 37 12.24 8.86 -2.11
N GLU A 38 11.43 8.90 -1.04
CA GLU A 38 11.96 8.76 0.32
C GLU A 38 12.49 7.35 0.60
N LEU A 39 11.82 6.32 0.09
CA LEU A 39 12.32 4.94 0.16
C LEU A 39 13.67 4.81 -0.57
N LYS A 40 13.78 5.38 -1.79
CA LYS A 40 15.05 5.41 -2.54
C LYS A 40 16.16 6.16 -1.80
N LYS A 41 15.87 7.34 -1.25
CA LYS A 41 16.84 8.12 -0.46
C LYS A 41 17.36 7.32 0.74
N ASN A 42 16.49 6.52 1.35
CA ASN A 42 16.84 5.67 2.47
C ASN A 42 17.56 4.37 2.08
N ASN A 43 17.84 4.15 0.78
CA ASN A 43 18.43 2.94 0.21
C ASN A 43 17.61 1.67 0.53
N ILE A 44 16.29 1.81 0.54
CA ILE A 44 15.37 0.71 0.77
C ILE A 44 14.95 0.14 -0.57
N VAL A 45 15.06 -1.18 -0.74
CA VAL A 45 14.53 -1.90 -1.90
C VAL A 45 13.02 -2.03 -1.71
N PHE A 46 12.26 -1.57 -2.71
CA PHE A 46 10.81 -1.68 -2.71
C PHE A 46 10.30 -1.99 -4.12
N ASP A 47 9.19 -2.71 -4.17
CA ASP A 47 8.41 -2.91 -5.38
C ASP A 47 7.14 -2.05 -5.31
N ALA A 48 6.70 -1.54 -6.46
CA ALA A 48 5.52 -0.70 -6.51
C ALA A 48 4.59 -1.14 -7.64
N ILE A 49 3.33 -1.40 -7.30
CA ILE A 49 2.29 -1.69 -8.28
C ILE A 49 1.40 -0.46 -8.45
N ASP A 50 1.40 0.05 -9.66
CA ASP A 50 0.44 1.06 -10.10
C ASP A 50 -0.87 0.37 -10.48
N LEU A 51 -1.93 0.57 -9.68
CA LEU A 51 -3.23 -0.08 -9.85
C LEU A 51 -3.98 0.37 -11.12
N ASP A 52 -3.65 1.57 -11.62
CA ASP A 52 -4.31 2.24 -12.74
C ASP A 52 -3.79 1.76 -14.10
N THR A 53 -2.51 1.39 -14.19
CA THR A 53 -1.84 1.04 -15.45
C THR A 53 -1.70 -0.46 -15.66
N ARG A 54 -2.48 -1.27 -14.94
CA ARG A 54 -2.45 -2.74 -15.06
C ARG A 54 -3.24 -3.20 -16.27
N GLU A 55 -2.66 -4.10 -17.06
CA GLU A 55 -3.34 -4.70 -18.23
C GLU A 55 -4.62 -5.44 -17.88
N GLN A 56 -4.67 -6.05 -16.69
CA GLN A 56 -5.80 -6.85 -16.25
C GLN A 56 -6.98 -6.02 -15.74
N ASN A 57 -6.81 -4.70 -15.57
CA ASN A 57 -7.82 -3.78 -15.03
C ASN A 57 -8.39 -4.16 -13.64
N ASP A 58 -7.73 -5.07 -12.91
CA ASP A 58 -8.13 -5.52 -11.57
C ASP A 58 -7.86 -4.47 -10.46
N GLY A 59 -7.50 -3.24 -10.82
CA GLY A 59 -7.12 -2.19 -9.87
C GLY A 59 -8.21 -1.93 -8.82
N SER A 60 -9.48 -1.98 -9.24
CA SER A 60 -10.64 -1.81 -8.36
C SER A 60 -10.78 -2.95 -7.34
N GLU A 61 -10.51 -4.18 -7.74
CA GLU A 61 -10.60 -5.36 -6.86
C GLU A 61 -9.43 -5.41 -5.89
N ILE A 62 -8.23 -5.02 -6.33
CA ILE A 62 -7.08 -4.85 -5.44
C ILE A 62 -7.40 -3.76 -4.40
N GLN A 63 -7.99 -2.62 -4.79
CA GLN A 63 -8.42 -1.61 -3.84
C GLN A 63 -9.46 -2.13 -2.84
N ALA A 64 -10.42 -2.93 -3.30
CA ALA A 64 -11.43 -3.53 -2.44
C ALA A 64 -10.79 -4.51 -1.43
N TYR A 65 -9.85 -5.33 -1.88
CA TYR A 65 -9.10 -6.24 -1.03
C TYR A 65 -8.19 -5.50 -0.04
N LEU A 66 -7.48 -4.45 -0.49
CA LEU A 66 -6.67 -3.59 0.37
C LEU A 66 -7.54 -2.95 1.48
N LEU A 67 -8.74 -2.46 1.13
CA LEU A 67 -9.69 -1.96 2.12
C LEU A 67 -10.08 -3.03 3.14
N GLU A 68 -10.28 -4.28 2.71
CA GLU A 68 -10.59 -5.40 3.60
C GLU A 68 -9.45 -5.70 4.58
N ILE A 69 -8.19 -5.73 4.13
CA ILE A 69 -7.06 -6.11 4.99
C ILE A 69 -6.46 -4.95 5.80
N THR A 70 -6.56 -3.71 5.31
CA THR A 70 -5.94 -2.52 5.93
C THR A 70 -6.94 -1.58 6.56
N GLY A 71 -8.22 -1.65 6.16
CA GLY A 71 -9.22 -0.63 6.47
C GLY A 71 -9.08 0.65 5.64
N GLN A 72 -8.15 0.71 4.68
CA GLN A 72 -7.85 1.89 3.88
C GLN A 72 -7.97 1.61 2.37
N ARG A 73 -8.91 2.30 1.71
CA ARG A 73 -9.09 2.24 0.24
C ARG A 73 -8.15 3.19 -0.52
N THR A 74 -7.56 4.16 0.17
CA THR A 74 -6.80 5.25 -0.42
C THR A 74 -5.37 4.83 -0.72
N VAL A 75 -4.80 5.38 -1.79
CA VAL A 75 -3.39 5.23 -2.15
C VAL A 75 -2.61 6.49 -1.72
N PRO A 76 -1.29 6.40 -1.45
CA PRO A 76 -0.46 5.18 -1.43
C PRO A 76 -0.81 4.26 -0.27
N ASN A 77 -0.66 2.95 -0.45
CA ASN A 77 -0.78 1.95 0.60
C ASN A 77 0.51 1.12 0.65
N VAL A 78 1.24 1.19 1.77
CA VAL A 78 2.60 0.66 1.90
C VAL A 78 2.62 -0.52 2.87
N PHE A 79 3.28 -1.59 2.43
CA PHE A 79 3.57 -2.77 3.22
C PHE A 79 5.08 -2.94 3.34
N ALA A 80 5.55 -3.23 4.55
CA ALA A 80 6.92 -3.57 4.82
C ALA A 80 6.93 -4.91 5.59
N ASN A 81 7.61 -5.89 5.03
CA ASN A 81 7.82 -7.20 5.61
C ASN A 81 6.52 -7.87 6.08
N GLY A 82 5.53 -7.92 5.19
CA GLY A 82 4.19 -8.46 5.51
C GLY A 82 3.34 -7.59 6.44
N HIS A 83 3.87 -6.49 6.98
CA HIS A 83 3.15 -5.56 7.84
C HIS A 83 2.65 -4.34 7.06
N HIS A 84 1.40 -3.96 7.30
CA HIS A 84 0.84 -2.71 6.77
C HIS A 84 1.42 -1.52 7.54
N VAL A 85 2.14 -0.65 6.84
CA VAL A 85 2.72 0.59 7.39
C VAL A 85 1.69 1.72 7.36
N GLY A 86 0.88 1.81 6.30
CA GLY A 86 -0.14 2.84 6.15
C GLY A 86 0.00 3.66 4.86
N GLY A 87 -0.52 4.88 4.94
CA GLY A 87 -0.51 5.85 3.85
C GLY A 87 0.81 6.61 3.68
N CYS A 88 0.75 7.72 2.94
CA CYS A 88 1.89 8.60 2.69
C CYS A 88 2.45 9.15 4.01
N ASP A 89 1.61 9.76 4.84
CA ASP A 89 2.02 10.37 6.11
C ASP A 89 2.61 9.36 7.09
N GLU A 90 2.00 8.18 7.20
CA GLU A 90 2.48 7.12 8.10
C GLU A 90 3.85 6.60 7.65
N THR A 91 4.03 6.41 6.34
CA THR A 91 5.30 5.98 5.77
C THR A 91 6.39 7.02 5.95
N LEU A 92 6.09 8.30 5.69
CA LEU A 92 7.03 9.40 5.90
C LEU A 92 7.44 9.53 7.36
N LYS A 93 6.48 9.44 8.29
CA LYS A 93 6.76 9.43 9.73
C LYS A 93 7.63 8.24 10.12
N ALA A 94 7.32 7.04 9.63
CA ALA A 94 8.08 5.82 9.91
C ALA A 94 9.51 5.87 9.34
N LEU A 95 9.71 6.51 8.18
CA LEU A 95 11.05 6.73 7.62
C LEU A 95 11.82 7.77 8.43
N SER A 96 11.18 8.88 8.79
CA SER A 96 11.79 9.97 9.56
C SER A 96 12.17 9.54 10.98
N ASN A 97 11.36 8.71 11.63
CA ASN A 97 11.65 8.21 12.98
C ASN A 97 12.50 6.91 12.99
N GLY A 98 12.86 6.39 11.81
CA GLY A 98 13.65 5.16 11.66
C GLY A 98 12.91 3.86 11.98
N THR A 99 11.63 3.90 12.34
CA THR A 99 10.81 2.72 12.63
C THR A 99 10.64 1.85 11.39
N PHE A 100 10.55 2.46 10.21
CA PHE A 100 10.42 1.74 8.94
C PHE A 100 11.62 0.81 8.70
N LYS A 101 12.85 1.32 8.93
CA LYS A 101 14.07 0.51 8.80
C LYS A 101 14.11 -0.59 9.85
N LYS A 102 13.77 -0.30 11.11
CA LYS A 102 13.68 -1.31 12.17
C LYS A 102 12.67 -2.42 11.86
N LEU A 103 11.55 -2.10 11.20
CA LEU A 103 10.58 -3.10 10.75
C LEU A 103 11.13 -4.01 9.65
N LEU A 104 12.03 -3.50 8.80
CA LEU A 104 12.70 -4.28 7.76
C LEU A 104 13.86 -5.11 8.28
N GLU A 105 14.61 -4.59 9.24
CA GLU A 105 15.72 -5.31 9.88
C GLU A 105 15.25 -6.38 10.88
N GLY A 106 13.98 -6.32 11.29
CA GLY A 106 13.35 -7.31 12.15
C GLY A 106 13.09 -8.66 11.45
N PRO A 107 12.85 -9.73 12.23
CA PRO A 107 12.49 -11.03 11.66
C PRO A 107 11.20 -10.91 10.87
N ALA A 108 11.18 -11.52 9.68
CA ALA A 108 10.12 -11.30 8.73
C ALA A 108 8.73 -11.50 9.35
N GLY A 109 7.95 -10.42 9.46
CA GLY A 109 6.68 -10.42 10.16
C GLY A 109 5.68 -11.26 9.38
N LYS A 110 5.27 -12.41 9.92
CA LYS A 110 4.18 -13.23 9.33
C LYS A 110 3.06 -12.29 8.92
N PHE A 111 2.69 -12.21 7.64
CA PHE A 111 1.61 -11.33 7.14
C PHE A 111 0.40 -11.40 8.10
N ARG A 112 0.14 -10.32 8.85
CA ARG A 112 -0.98 -10.20 9.79
C ARG A 112 -2.01 -9.24 9.20
N PRO A 113 -2.98 -9.73 8.42
CA PRO A 113 -4.12 -8.89 8.08
C PRO A 113 -4.83 -8.52 9.39
N LYS A 114 -5.19 -7.25 9.58
CA LYS A 114 -6.02 -6.90 10.74
C LYS A 114 -7.37 -7.63 10.59
N PRO A 115 -7.87 -8.29 11.65
CA PRO A 115 -9.24 -8.80 11.63
C PRO A 115 -10.18 -7.63 11.35
N THR A 116 -11.05 -7.82 10.36
CA THR A 116 -12.01 -6.85 9.87
C THR A 116 -13.05 -6.51 10.94
N GLU A 117 -12.78 -5.47 11.74
CA GLU A 117 -13.84 -4.71 12.37
C GLU A 117 -14.42 -3.77 11.31
N LYS A 118 -15.75 -3.81 11.16
CA LYS A 118 -16.53 -3.18 10.08
C LYS A 118 -16.04 -1.77 9.74
N PRO A 119 -15.97 -1.40 8.45
CA PRO A 119 -15.48 -0.09 8.04
C PRO A 119 -16.51 0.97 8.41
N GLU A 120 -16.27 1.67 9.53
CA GLU A 120 -16.90 2.94 9.77
C GLU A 120 -16.35 3.91 8.72
N ALA A 121 -17.26 4.39 7.87
CA ALA A 121 -16.97 5.18 6.69
C ALA A 121 -16.19 6.45 7.06
N LYS A 122 -14.86 6.42 6.95
CA LYS A 122 -14.10 7.66 6.79
C LYS A 122 -14.30 8.15 5.36
N ALA A 123 -15.17 9.15 5.31
CA ALA A 123 -15.53 10.08 4.26
C ALA A 123 -14.60 10.14 3.03
N PRO A 124 -15.15 10.41 1.85
CA PRO A 124 -14.41 10.48 0.59
C PRO A 124 -13.20 11.39 0.77
N VAL A 125 -12.05 10.92 0.29
CA VAL A 125 -10.93 11.80 -0.02
C VAL A 125 -11.53 12.87 -0.94
N PRO A 126 -11.55 14.15 -0.56
CA PRO A 126 -11.91 15.17 -1.50
C PRO A 126 -10.87 15.07 -2.61
N ASP A 127 -11.34 14.81 -3.81
CA ASP A 127 -10.61 15.08 -5.01
C ASP A 127 -10.14 16.54 -4.91
N GLN A 128 -8.87 16.73 -4.54
CA GLN A 128 -8.24 18.05 -4.59
C GLN A 128 -7.76 18.26 -6.01
N GLN A 129 -8.72 18.46 -6.91
CA GLN A 129 -8.61 19.46 -7.96
C GLN A 129 -8.54 20.86 -7.31
N GLY A 130 -7.59 21.67 -7.78
CA GLY A 130 -7.45 23.11 -7.43
C GLY A 130 -5.99 23.47 -7.12
N ALA A 131 -5.16 23.84 -8.09
CA ALA A 131 -5.07 25.13 -8.80
C ALA A 131 -4.32 26.24 -8.03
N ALA A 132 -3.67 27.11 -8.81
CA ALA A 132 -2.91 28.34 -8.52
C ALA A 132 -1.39 28.14 -8.33
N MET A 133 -0.52 28.83 -9.09
CA MET A 133 -0.66 30.09 -9.84
C MET A 133 -0.12 29.99 -11.27
#